data_AF-A0A7C5MVE0-F1
#
_entry.id   AF-A0A7C5MVE0-F1
#
_cell.length_a   1.000
_cell.length_b   1.000
_cell.length_c   1.000
_cell.angle_alpha   90.00
_cell.angle_beta   90.00
_cell.angle_gamma   90.00
#
_symmetry.space_group_name_H-M   'P 1'
#
loop_
_entity.id
_entity.type
_entity.pdbx_description
1 polymer ?
#
loop_
_entity_poly.entity_id
_entity_poly.type
_entity_poly.pdbx_seq_one_letter_code
_entity_poly.pdbx_strand_id
1 'polypeptide(L)'
;MAYTSASAVRLLTNLTTDDISDTDVNNIIAEATKEVNSMMNVLVIREKIDYIDNTRKNTIDGSNKTYYIKNWKDKYIADMDNDGSVDASDIIVYAVESGTGNETIATVSSVDSASGKFVLENAYSSNYTLYVTYSWCYLNPSTPAPLITLATTLLSAAYCYAKINIGRAPQVAFGNTKIYRHMESFDHYYDRFLKIMEKINERMPDTQENEI
;
A
#
# COMPACT_ATOMS: atom_id res chain seq x y z
N MET A 1 -8.31 0.86 6.73
CA MET A 1 -8.86 2.25 6.65
C MET A 1 -8.49 2.84 5.30
N ALA A 2 -9.27 3.73 4.68
CA ALA A 2 -8.82 4.35 3.42
C ALA A 2 -7.76 5.45 3.61
N TYR A 3 -6.84 5.62 2.65
CA TYR A 3 -5.84 6.71 2.67
C TYR A 3 -6.40 8.11 2.44
N THR A 4 -7.66 8.22 2.04
CA THR A 4 -8.37 9.48 1.83
C THR A 4 -9.84 9.34 2.24
N SER A 5 -10.56 10.46 2.27
CA SER A 5 -11.98 10.53 2.62
C SER A 5 -12.82 11.00 1.43
N ALA A 6 -14.11 10.61 1.41
CA ALA A 6 -15.06 11.13 0.43
C ALA A 6 -15.12 12.67 0.43
N SER A 7 -14.99 13.30 1.60
CA SER A 7 -14.94 14.76 1.73
C SER A 7 -13.72 15.38 1.02
N ALA A 8 -12.54 14.75 1.06
CA ALA A 8 -11.35 15.23 0.36
C ALA A 8 -11.51 15.12 -1.17
N VAL A 9 -12.11 14.02 -1.65
CA VAL A 9 -12.43 13.85 -3.07
C VAL A 9 -13.43 14.91 -3.54
N ARG A 10 -14.46 15.21 -2.74
CA ARG A 10 -15.44 16.29 -3.02
C ARG A 10 -14.91 17.70 -2.85
N LEU A 11 -13.80 17.90 -2.15
CA LEU A 11 -13.13 19.19 -2.12
C LEU A 11 -12.32 19.42 -3.41
N LEU A 12 -11.70 18.35 -3.92
CA LEU A 12 -10.92 18.40 -5.14
C LEU A 12 -11.79 18.42 -6.40
N THR A 13 -12.96 17.80 -6.33
CA THR A 13 -13.92 17.68 -7.43
C THR A 13 -15.17 18.49 -7.12
N ASN A 14 -15.85 19.03 -8.12
CA ASN A 14 -17.13 19.72 -7.88
C ASN A 14 -18.33 18.74 -7.80
N LEU A 15 -18.10 17.51 -7.32
CA LEU A 15 -19.12 16.46 -7.27
C LEU A 15 -19.94 16.54 -5.99
N THR A 16 -21.26 16.54 -6.12
CA THR A 16 -22.19 16.52 -4.98
C THR A 16 -22.70 15.10 -4.70
N THR A 17 -23.39 14.93 -3.58
CA THR A 17 -24.02 13.64 -3.23
C THR A 17 -25.07 13.19 -4.23
N ASP A 18 -25.60 14.12 -5.02
CA ASP A 18 -26.58 13.84 -6.07
C ASP A 18 -25.93 13.21 -7.31
N ASP A 19 -24.65 13.51 -7.57
CA ASP A 19 -23.91 12.95 -8.69
C ASP A 19 -23.44 11.51 -8.40
N ILE A 20 -22.96 11.29 -7.17
CA ILE A 20 -22.45 10.01 -6.70
C ILE A 20 -22.64 9.92 -5.19
N SER A 21 -23.11 8.77 -4.69
CA SER A 21 -23.32 8.56 -3.25
C SER A 21 -21.99 8.46 -2.49
N ASP A 22 -21.97 8.80 -1.21
CA ASP A 22 -20.76 8.65 -0.37
C ASP A 22 -20.33 7.18 -0.25
N THR A 23 -21.28 6.25 -0.26
CA THR A 23 -20.99 4.81 -0.29
C THR A 23 -20.23 4.42 -1.56
N ASP A 24 -20.66 4.91 -2.73
CA ASP A 24 -19.97 4.66 -3.99
C ASP A 24 -18.58 5.28 -4.01
N VAL A 25 -18.43 6.50 -3.51
CA VAL A 25 -17.12 7.18 -3.40
C VAL A 25 -16.18 6.38 -2.50
N ASN A 26 -16.66 5.89 -1.35
CA ASN A 26 -15.83 5.08 -0.45
C ASN A 26 -15.40 3.73 -1.08
N ASN A 27 -16.27 3.09 -1.86
CA ASN A 27 -15.91 1.88 -2.60
C ASN A 27 -14.85 2.18 -3.67
N ILE A 28 -14.97 3.31 -4.37
CA ILE A 28 -13.96 3.76 -5.34
C ILE A 28 -12.63 4.05 -4.64
N ILE A 29 -12.67 4.69 -3.46
CA ILE A 29 -11.48 4.97 -2.67
C ILE A 29 -10.79 3.66 -2.25
N ALA A 30 -11.54 2.63 -1.87
CA ALA A 30 -10.97 1.32 -1.53
C ALA A 30 -10.25 0.68 -2.72
N GLU A 31 -10.84 0.71 -3.92
CA GLU A 31 -10.18 0.21 -5.13
C GLU A 31 -8.96 1.06 -5.52
N ALA A 32 -9.06 2.39 -5.42
CA ALA A 32 -7.94 3.29 -5.66
C ALA A 32 -6.78 3.06 -4.68
N THR A 33 -7.08 2.73 -3.43
CA THR A 33 -6.08 2.40 -2.39
C THR A 33 -5.29 1.15 -2.79
N LYS A 34 -5.98 0.10 -3.25
CA LYS A 34 -5.34 -1.14 -3.76
C LYS A 34 -4.40 -0.87 -4.93
N GLU A 35 -4.82 -0.03 -5.87
CA GLU A 35 -4.02 0.27 -7.05
C GLU A 35 -2.78 1.10 -6.70
N VAL A 36 -2.92 2.12 -5.84
CA VAL A 36 -1.79 2.90 -5.32
C VAL A 36 -0.79 1.98 -4.61
N ASN A 37 -1.28 1.08 -3.75
CA ASN A 37 -0.45 0.11 -3.07
C ASN A 37 0.26 -0.84 -4.03
N SER A 38 -0.44 -1.37 -5.03
CA SER A 38 0.17 -2.24 -6.03
C SER A 38 1.29 -1.57 -6.83
N MET A 39 1.25 -0.24 -6.99
CA MET A 39 2.29 0.51 -7.70
C MET A 39 3.45 0.93 -6.80
N MET A 40 3.21 1.08 -5.49
CA MET A 40 4.19 1.57 -4.52
C MET A 40 4.92 0.43 -3.79
N ASN A 41 4.22 -0.68 -3.53
CA ASN A 41 4.66 -1.74 -2.63
C ASN A 41 5.49 -2.77 -3.39
N VAL A 42 6.60 -3.16 -2.77
CA VAL A 42 7.46 -4.23 -3.27
C VAL A 42 7.28 -5.44 -2.37
N LEU A 43 6.81 -6.55 -2.96
CA LEU A 43 6.61 -7.81 -2.26
C LEU A 43 7.92 -8.57 -2.09
N VAL A 44 8.23 -8.97 -0.87
CA VAL A 44 9.34 -9.86 -0.52
C VAL A 44 8.76 -11.18 -0.03
N ILE A 45 9.17 -12.28 -0.66
CA ILE A 45 8.63 -13.62 -0.40
C ILE A 45 9.70 -14.46 0.28
N ARG A 46 9.36 -15.04 1.44
CA ARG A 46 10.19 -16.02 2.16
C ARG A 46 11.63 -15.54 2.41
N GLU A 47 11.78 -14.31 2.89
CA GLU A 47 13.07 -13.82 3.37
C GLU A 47 13.43 -14.54 4.67
N LYS A 48 14.62 -15.15 4.72
CA LYS A 48 15.10 -15.79 5.94
C LYS A 48 15.41 -14.75 7.01
N ILE A 49 14.86 -14.95 8.22
CA ILE A 49 15.16 -14.12 9.38
C ILE A 49 16.52 -14.55 9.94
N ASP A 50 17.51 -13.70 9.71
CA ASP A 50 18.88 -13.88 10.18
C ASP A 50 19.34 -12.65 10.95
N TYR A 51 20.48 -12.78 11.62
CA TYR A 51 21.19 -11.65 12.23
C TYR A 51 21.43 -10.54 11.20
N ILE A 52 21.10 -9.30 11.58
CA ILE A 52 21.30 -8.10 10.76
C ILE A 52 22.45 -7.27 11.32
N ASP A 53 22.34 -6.85 12.58
CA ASP A 53 23.32 -5.99 13.25
C ASP A 53 23.33 -6.20 14.78
N ASN A 54 24.20 -5.47 15.48
CA ASN A 54 24.40 -5.60 16.93
C ASN A 54 23.13 -5.32 17.76
N THR A 55 22.18 -4.56 17.21
CA THR A 55 20.89 -4.23 17.82
C THR A 55 19.78 -5.17 17.33
N ARG A 56 19.82 -5.57 16.05
CA ARG A 56 18.85 -6.43 15.36
C ARG A 56 19.42 -7.83 15.17
N LYS A 57 19.57 -8.52 16.30
CA LYS A 57 20.24 -9.83 16.34
C LYS A 57 19.39 -10.97 15.79
N ASN A 58 18.06 -10.82 15.78
CA ASN A 58 17.11 -11.83 15.32
C ASN A 58 17.40 -13.24 15.88
N THR A 59 17.76 -13.32 17.16
CA THR A 59 18.12 -14.58 17.82
C THR A 59 16.88 -15.47 17.94
N ILE A 60 17.01 -16.73 17.54
CA ILE A 60 15.98 -17.76 17.71
C ILE A 60 16.46 -18.69 18.83
N ASP A 61 16.11 -18.35 20.08
CA ASP A 61 16.62 -19.00 21.30
C ASP A 61 15.49 -19.60 22.18
N GLY A 62 14.25 -19.61 21.70
CA GLY A 62 13.08 -20.05 22.47
C GLY A 62 12.54 -19.02 23.45
N SER A 63 13.15 -17.84 23.59
CA SER A 63 12.69 -16.74 24.44
C SER A 63 12.40 -15.46 23.66
N ASN A 64 13.14 -15.21 22.58
CA ASN A 64 12.94 -14.03 21.75
C ASN A 64 11.65 -14.13 20.93
N LYS A 65 10.83 -13.08 21.03
CA LYS A 65 9.60 -12.89 20.26
C LYS A 65 9.69 -11.75 19.25
N THR A 66 10.73 -10.92 19.36
CA THR A 66 10.90 -9.72 18.53
C THR A 66 11.88 -9.98 17.42
N TYR A 67 11.47 -9.68 16.20
CA TYR A 67 12.26 -9.87 14.99
C TYR A 67 12.19 -8.63 14.11
N TYR A 68 13.18 -8.50 13.23
CA TYR A 68 13.33 -7.37 12.32
C TYR A 68 13.53 -7.88 10.90
N ILE A 69 12.94 -7.18 9.91
CA ILE A 69 13.15 -7.44 8.49
C ILE A 69 14.50 -6.90 8.01
N LYS A 70 15.11 -7.50 6.98
CA LYS A 70 16.41 -7.02 6.46
C LYS A 70 16.27 -5.68 5.75
N ASN A 71 15.18 -5.48 5.01
CA ASN A 71 14.87 -4.22 4.34
C ASN A 71 14.29 -3.16 5.28
N TRP A 72 14.97 -2.85 6.38
CA TRP A 72 14.53 -1.83 7.35
C TRP A 72 15.11 -0.44 7.09
N LYS A 73 16.26 -0.35 6.41
CA LYS A 73 16.97 0.92 6.24
C LYS A 73 16.29 1.77 5.18
N ASP A 74 15.80 2.94 5.59
CA ASP A 74 15.08 3.91 4.75
C ASP A 74 13.83 3.32 4.04
N LYS A 75 13.27 2.25 4.62
CA LYS A 75 12.14 1.49 4.09
C LYS A 75 11.16 1.17 5.22
N TYR A 76 9.88 1.16 4.87
CA TYR A 76 8.75 0.94 5.77
C TYR A 76 8.04 -0.36 5.40
N ILE A 77 7.52 -1.08 6.39
CA ILE A 77 6.61 -2.20 6.12
C ILE A 77 5.34 -1.62 5.53
N ALA A 78 4.93 -2.18 4.40
CA ALA A 78 3.79 -1.75 3.63
C ALA A 78 2.56 -2.61 3.89
N ASP A 79 1.41 -2.02 3.57
CA ASP A 79 0.10 -2.63 3.55
C ASP A 79 0.04 -3.68 2.41
N MET A 80 0.10 -4.96 2.79
CA MET A 80 0.14 -6.08 1.87
C MET A 80 -1.26 -6.55 1.49
N ASP A 81 -2.22 -6.50 2.43
CA ASP A 81 -3.59 -6.93 2.17
C ASP A 81 -4.46 -5.85 1.49
N ASN A 82 -3.93 -4.63 1.41
CA ASN A 82 -4.50 -3.45 0.77
C ASN A 82 -5.76 -2.93 1.46
N ASP A 83 -5.87 -3.10 2.78
CA ASP A 83 -6.97 -2.57 3.56
C ASP A 83 -6.80 -1.08 3.93
N GLY A 84 -5.62 -0.53 3.65
CA GLY A 84 -5.16 0.84 3.90
C GLY A 84 -4.69 1.09 5.34
N SER A 85 -4.33 0.04 6.06
CA SER A 85 -3.69 0.04 7.38
C SER A 85 -2.46 -0.87 7.33
N VAL A 86 -1.49 -0.68 8.23
CA VAL A 86 -0.39 -1.64 8.38
C VAL A 86 -0.47 -2.30 9.73
N ASP A 87 -0.79 -3.59 9.74
CA ASP A 87 -0.94 -4.40 10.94
C ASP A 87 -0.33 -5.81 10.82
N ALA A 88 -0.70 -6.69 11.75
CA ALA A 88 -0.18 -8.05 11.81
C ALA A 88 -0.57 -8.93 10.61
N SER A 89 -1.64 -8.57 9.89
CA SER A 89 -2.16 -9.28 8.72
C SER A 89 -1.27 -9.07 7.49
N ASP A 90 -0.47 -8.01 7.48
CA ASP A 90 0.44 -7.66 6.38
C ASP A 90 1.75 -8.44 6.38
N ILE A 91 1.99 -9.25 7.40
CA ILE A 91 3.19 -10.06 7.55
C ILE A 91 2.82 -11.52 7.74
N ILE A 92 3.40 -12.38 6.92
CA ILE A 92 3.27 -13.83 7.07
C ILE A 92 4.62 -14.39 7.47
N VAL A 93 4.69 -15.02 8.65
CA VAL A 93 5.90 -15.67 9.14
C VAL A 93 5.72 -17.18 9.08
N TYR A 94 6.63 -17.86 8.40
CA TYR A 94 6.71 -19.31 8.32
C TYR A 94 7.79 -19.81 9.27
N ALA A 95 7.42 -20.71 10.17
CA ALA A 95 8.36 -21.43 11.03
C ALA A 95 8.54 -22.85 10.49
N VAL A 96 9.78 -23.17 10.09
CA VAL A 96 10.16 -24.46 9.52
C VAL A 96 11.02 -25.22 10.51
N GLU A 97 10.54 -26.40 10.93
CA GLU A 97 11.26 -27.24 11.89
C GLU A 97 12.46 -27.97 11.24
N SER A 98 13.63 -27.83 11.85
CA SER A 98 14.87 -28.47 11.43
C SER A 98 14.81 -29.96 11.74
N GLY A 99 14.66 -30.79 10.69
CA GLY A 99 14.67 -32.25 10.77
C GLY A 99 13.44 -32.90 10.15
N THR A 100 12.26 -32.32 10.33
CA THR A 100 11.01 -32.80 9.69
C THR A 100 10.68 -32.02 8.43
N GLY A 101 11.10 -30.75 8.34
CA GLY A 101 10.72 -29.84 7.27
C GLY A 101 9.27 -29.37 7.35
N ASN A 102 8.59 -29.61 8.48
CA ASN A 102 7.21 -29.16 8.67
C ASN A 102 7.17 -27.62 8.75
N GLU A 103 6.34 -27.02 7.89
CA GLU A 103 6.08 -25.58 7.86
C GLU A 103 4.82 -25.26 8.67
N THR A 104 4.92 -24.29 9.57
CA THR A 104 3.77 -23.74 10.32
C THR A 104 3.74 -22.22 10.16
N ILE A 105 2.54 -21.65 10.07
CA ILE A 105 2.37 -20.19 10.03
C ILE A 105 2.35 -19.69 11.47
N ALA A 106 3.27 -18.79 11.80
CA ALA A 106 3.36 -18.17 13.11
C ALA A 106 2.41 -16.97 13.22
N THR A 107 1.72 -16.84 14.35
CA THR A 107 0.87 -15.67 14.61
C THR A 107 1.73 -14.46 14.98
N VAL A 108 1.54 -13.36 14.25
CA VAL A 108 2.14 -12.06 14.53
C VAL A 108 1.23 -11.29 15.49
N SER A 109 1.79 -10.77 16.57
CA SER A 109 1.09 -10.02 17.61
C SER A 109 1.06 -8.51 17.34
N SER A 110 2.15 -7.95 16.81
CA SER A 110 2.23 -6.52 16.49
C SER A 110 3.33 -6.25 15.46
N VAL A 111 3.14 -5.16 14.72
CA VAL A 111 4.05 -4.68 13.68
C VAL A 111 4.32 -3.20 13.91
N ASP A 112 5.59 -2.81 13.78
CA ASP A 112 6.03 -1.43 13.72
C ASP A 112 6.66 -1.18 12.35
N SER A 113 5.88 -0.49 11.50
CA SER A 113 6.24 -0.17 10.12
C SER A 113 7.52 0.66 10.01
N ALA A 114 7.78 1.57 10.97
CA ALA A 114 8.89 2.51 10.90
C ALA A 114 10.25 1.88 11.22
N SER A 115 10.28 0.92 12.13
CA SER A 115 11.53 0.25 12.53
C SER A 115 11.75 -1.09 11.83
N GLY A 116 10.79 -1.54 11.01
CA GLY A 116 10.82 -2.86 10.39
C GLY A 116 10.70 -3.99 11.42
N LYS A 117 10.09 -3.71 12.57
CA LYS A 117 10.01 -4.64 13.71
C LYS A 117 8.65 -5.33 13.72
N PHE A 118 8.65 -6.61 14.03
CA PHE A 118 7.43 -7.36 14.32
C PHE A 118 7.64 -8.27 15.53
N VAL A 119 6.54 -8.60 16.20
CA VAL A 119 6.54 -9.43 17.40
C VAL A 119 5.64 -10.63 17.16
N LEU A 120 6.14 -11.83 17.41
CA LEU A 120 5.36 -13.08 17.36
C LEU A 120 4.66 -13.33 18.69
N GLU A 121 3.52 -14.02 18.66
CA GLU A 121 2.84 -14.44 19.89
C GLU A 121 3.69 -15.43 20.71
N ASN A 122 4.33 -16.37 20.00
CA ASN A 122 5.13 -17.44 20.59
C ASN A 122 6.61 -17.29 20.20
N ALA A 123 7.49 -17.61 21.15
CA ALA A 123 8.92 -17.71 20.87
C ALA A 123 9.23 -19.10 20.31
N TYR A 124 10.02 -19.16 19.24
CA TYR A 124 10.42 -20.41 18.60
C TYR A 124 11.81 -20.82 19.09
N SER A 125 12.00 -22.13 19.31
CA SER A 125 13.29 -22.69 19.72
C SER A 125 14.27 -22.69 18.55
N SER A 126 15.56 -22.82 18.85
CA SER A 126 16.65 -22.84 17.86
C SER A 126 16.57 -23.99 16.85
N ASN A 127 15.66 -24.94 17.05
CA ASN A 127 15.36 -25.99 16.07
C ASN A 127 14.52 -25.47 14.90
N TYR A 128 14.01 -24.24 14.94
CA TYR A 128 13.22 -23.67 13.86
C TYR A 128 14.02 -22.67 13.03
N THR A 129 13.80 -22.68 11.72
CA THR A 129 14.21 -21.60 10.81
C THR A 129 12.97 -20.76 10.49
N LEU A 130 13.04 -19.45 10.69
CA LEU A 130 11.95 -18.55 10.41
C LEU A 130 12.15 -17.85 9.05
N TYR A 131 11.09 -17.80 8.25
CA TYR A 131 11.01 -17.04 7.01
C TYR A 131 9.87 -16.03 7.11
N VAL A 132 10.04 -14.85 6.52
CA VAL A 132 9.02 -13.79 6.52
C VAL A 132 8.68 -13.40 5.09
N THR A 133 7.39 -13.27 4.83
CA THR A 133 6.82 -12.66 3.62
C THR A 133 6.15 -11.37 4.04
N TYR A 134 6.50 -10.27 3.38
CA TYR A 134 6.00 -8.93 3.69
C TYR A 134 6.12 -8.03 2.46
N SER A 135 5.40 -6.92 2.44
CA SER A 135 5.60 -5.85 1.47
C SER A 135 6.35 -4.68 2.11
N TRP A 136 7.13 -3.95 1.32
CA TRP A 136 7.79 -2.73 1.80
C TRP A 136 7.63 -1.57 0.81
N CYS A 137 7.75 -0.35 1.32
CA CYS A 137 7.67 0.89 0.56
C CYS A 137 8.63 1.95 1.14
N TYR A 138 8.96 2.98 0.36
CA TYR A 138 9.88 4.05 0.79
C TYR A 138 9.21 5.20 1.55
N LEU A 139 7.88 5.27 1.50
CA LEU A 139 7.08 6.26 2.21
C LEU A 139 6.31 5.55 3.31
N ASN A 140 6.21 6.15 4.49
CA ASN A 140 5.46 5.56 5.58
C ASN A 140 3.96 5.47 5.22
N PRO A 141 3.38 4.25 5.16
CA PRO A 141 1.96 4.05 4.88
C PRO A 141 1.11 4.06 6.17
N SER A 142 1.70 3.78 7.34
CA SER A 142 1.00 3.85 8.64
C SER A 142 0.61 5.27 9.02
N THR A 143 1.40 6.26 8.62
CA THR A 143 1.03 7.67 8.61
C THR A 143 1.08 8.17 7.17
N PRO A 144 -0.03 8.04 6.40
CA PRO A 144 -0.03 8.28 4.97
C PRO A 144 0.61 9.61 4.65
N ALA A 145 1.73 9.57 3.93
CA ALA A 145 2.39 10.78 3.50
C ALA A 145 1.40 11.64 2.69
N PRO A 146 1.45 12.99 2.77
CA PRO A 146 0.53 13.85 2.01
C PRO A 146 0.49 13.55 0.51
N LEU A 147 1.57 13.00 -0.05
CA LEU A 147 1.65 12.56 -1.45
C LEU A 147 0.80 11.31 -1.72
N ILE A 148 0.77 10.32 -0.81
CA ILE A 148 -0.05 9.10 -0.93
C ILE A 148 -1.53 9.46 -0.83
N THR A 149 -1.89 10.32 0.13
CA THR A 149 -3.26 10.83 0.26
C THR A 149 -3.67 11.60 -1.00
N LEU A 150 -2.79 12.45 -1.55
CA LEU A 150 -3.08 13.18 -2.78
C LEU A 150 -3.22 12.25 -3.99
N ALA A 151 -2.34 11.26 -4.15
CA ALA A 151 -2.39 10.27 -5.22
C ALA A 151 -3.71 9.49 -5.18
N THR A 152 -4.08 8.96 -4.01
CA THR A 152 -5.34 8.23 -3.81
C THR A 152 -6.56 9.12 -4.09
N THR A 153 -6.50 10.39 -3.70
CA THR A 153 -7.58 11.36 -3.95
C THR A 153 -7.74 11.67 -5.43
N LEU A 154 -6.63 11.85 -6.17
CA LEU A 154 -6.63 12.09 -7.61
C LEU A 154 -7.16 10.89 -8.40
N LEU A 155 -6.71 9.68 -8.05
CA LEU A 155 -7.18 8.44 -8.68
C LEU A 155 -8.68 8.21 -8.40
N SER A 156 -9.10 8.40 -7.15
CA SER A 156 -10.52 8.32 -6.78
C SER A 156 -11.36 9.33 -7.54
N ALA A 157 -10.86 10.57 -7.70
CA ALA A 157 -11.52 11.61 -8.49
C ALA A 157 -11.67 11.20 -9.96
N ALA A 158 -10.62 10.65 -10.57
CA ALA A 158 -10.68 10.12 -11.93
C ALA A 158 -11.79 9.06 -12.04
N TYR A 159 -11.78 8.04 -11.18
CA TYR A 159 -12.79 6.98 -11.19
C TYR A 159 -14.22 7.46 -10.94
N CYS A 160 -14.43 8.47 -10.11
CA CYS A 160 -15.74 9.12 -9.97
C CYS A 160 -16.22 9.71 -11.30
N TYR A 161 -15.36 10.45 -12.02
CA TYR A 161 -15.72 11.00 -13.32
C TYR A 161 -15.91 9.92 -14.39
N ALA A 162 -15.13 8.82 -14.37
CA ALA A 162 -15.36 7.68 -15.26
C ALA A 162 -16.75 7.08 -15.04
N LYS A 163 -17.14 6.85 -13.78
CA LYS A 163 -18.45 6.28 -13.42
C LYS A 163 -19.61 7.18 -13.83
N ILE A 164 -19.47 8.51 -13.70
CA ILE A 164 -20.51 9.46 -14.12
C ILE A 164 -20.64 9.55 -15.64
N ASN A 165 -19.52 9.43 -16.36
CA ASN A 165 -19.45 9.62 -17.81
C ASN A 165 -19.77 8.34 -18.60
N ILE A 166 -19.73 7.17 -17.95
CA ILE A 166 -20.05 5.90 -18.62
C ILE A 166 -21.49 5.90 -19.17
N GLY A 167 -21.65 5.51 -20.43
CA GLY A 167 -22.96 5.47 -21.10
C GLY A 167 -23.53 6.83 -21.51
N ARG A 168 -22.80 7.94 -21.30
CA ARG A 168 -23.21 9.28 -21.72
C ARG A 168 -22.52 9.69 -23.01
N ALA A 169 -23.30 10.18 -23.99
CA ALA A 169 -22.74 10.66 -25.25
C ALA A 169 -21.93 11.97 -25.02
N PRO A 170 -20.73 12.10 -25.65
CA PRO A 170 -19.91 13.32 -25.57
C PRO A 170 -20.57 14.51 -26.26
N GLN A 171 -21.39 14.24 -27.27
CA GLN A 171 -22.11 15.26 -28.01
C GLN A 171 -23.53 14.78 -28.28
N VAL A 172 -24.49 15.68 -28.11
CA VAL A 172 -25.87 15.48 -28.56
C VAL A 172 -26.23 16.64 -29.48
N ALA A 173 -26.77 16.33 -30.65
CA ALA A 173 -27.24 17.31 -31.62
C ALA A 173 -28.76 17.38 -31.61
N PHE A 174 -29.29 18.60 -31.51
CA PHE A 174 -30.71 18.91 -31.62
C PHE A 174 -30.90 19.86 -32.80
N GLY A 175 -31.23 19.31 -33.96
CA GLY A 175 -31.30 20.08 -35.21
C GLY A 175 -29.95 20.76 -35.52
N ASN A 176 -29.95 22.09 -35.60
CA ASN A 176 -28.75 22.88 -35.88
C ASN A 176 -27.91 23.21 -34.64
N THR A 177 -28.37 22.87 -33.44
CA THR A 177 -27.64 23.14 -32.19
C THR A 177 -26.91 21.88 -31.74
N LYS A 178 -25.61 21.99 -31.46
CA LYS A 178 -24.78 20.92 -30.90
C LYS A 178 -24.42 21.27 -29.46
N ILE A 179 -24.71 20.36 -28.54
CA ILE A 179 -24.31 20.47 -27.14
C ILE A 179 -23.16 19.50 -26.92
N TYR A 180 -22.04 20.02 -26.44
CA TYR A 180 -20.85 19.24 -26.09
C TYR A 180 -20.78 19.08 -24.57
N ARG A 181 -20.40 17.89 -24.11
CA ARG A 181 -20.07 17.61 -22.71
C ARG A 181 -18.56 17.48 -22.60
N HIS A 182 -17.98 18.17 -21.62
CA HIS A 182 -16.57 17.99 -21.29
C HIS A 182 -16.37 16.63 -20.61
N MET A 183 -15.75 15.68 -21.31
CA MET A 183 -15.52 14.31 -20.80
C MET A 183 -14.05 14.06 -20.40
N GLU A 184 -13.13 14.99 -20.69
CA GLU A 184 -11.69 14.85 -20.43
C GLU A 184 -11.28 14.97 -18.94
N SER A 185 -12.26 15.12 -18.03
CA SER A 185 -11.98 15.24 -16.59
C SER A 185 -11.28 13.99 -16.05
N PHE A 186 -11.63 12.80 -16.57
CA PHE A 186 -10.94 11.56 -16.20
C PHE A 186 -9.45 11.64 -16.50
N ASP A 187 -9.11 11.91 -17.76
CA ASP A 187 -7.72 11.98 -18.24
C ASP A 187 -6.92 13.03 -17.46
N HIS A 188 -7.52 14.19 -17.19
CA HIS A 188 -6.86 15.25 -16.43
C HIS A 188 -6.44 14.81 -15.02
N TYR A 189 -7.33 14.14 -14.27
CA TYR A 189 -7.01 13.67 -12.92
C TYR A 189 -6.07 12.47 -12.94
N TYR A 190 -6.22 11.59 -13.93
CA TYR A 190 -5.36 10.42 -14.09
C TYR A 190 -3.92 10.81 -14.46
N ASP A 191 -3.72 11.74 -15.40
CA ASP A 191 -2.40 12.27 -15.74
C ASP A 191 -1.71 12.94 -14.54
N ARG A 192 -2.48 13.66 -13.72
CA ARG A 192 -1.96 14.25 -12.49
C ARG A 192 -1.59 13.18 -11.47
N PHE A 193 -2.40 12.13 -11.34
CA PHE A 193 -2.09 10.97 -10.51
C PHE A 193 -0.76 10.32 -10.95
N LEU A 194 -0.58 10.05 -12.24
CA LEU A 194 0.66 9.47 -12.78
C LEU A 194 1.89 10.34 -12.46
N LYS A 195 1.79 11.66 -12.58
CA LYS A 195 2.87 12.59 -12.21
C LYS A 195 3.21 12.57 -10.72
N ILE A 196 2.23 12.32 -9.85
CA ILE A 196 2.47 12.16 -8.41
C ILE A 196 3.13 10.81 -8.13
N MET A 197 2.68 9.74 -8.80
CA MET A 197 3.30 8.42 -8.68
C MET A 197 4.76 8.42 -9.18
N GLU A 198 5.04 9.10 -10.29
CA GLU A 198 6.41 9.30 -10.77
C GLU A 198 7.26 9.98 -9.70
N LYS A 199 6.79 11.05 -9.06
CA LYS A 199 7.51 11.71 -7.95
C LYS A 199 7.69 10.84 -6.71
N ILE A 200 6.73 9.95 -6.44
CA ILE A 200 6.84 8.96 -5.35
C ILE A 200 7.96 7.96 -5.68
N ASN A 201 8.02 7.51 -6.93
CA ASN A 201 9.00 6.56 -7.42
C ASN A 201 10.40 7.17 -7.63
N GLU A 202 10.51 8.43 -8.03
CA GLU A 202 11.79 9.16 -8.09
C GLU A 202 12.41 9.37 -6.71
N ARG A 203 11.59 9.34 -5.65
CA ARG A 203 12.05 9.41 -4.26
C ARG A 203 12.58 8.09 -3.73
N MET A 204 12.48 7.01 -4.51
CA MET A 204 13.17 5.77 -4.20
C MET A 204 14.68 6.08 -4.24
N PRO A 205 15.43 5.98 -3.12
CA PRO A 205 16.87 6.15 -3.15
C PRO A 205 17.44 5.16 -4.15
N ASP A 206 18.11 5.69 -5.19
CA ASP A 206 18.96 4.96 -6.10
C ASP A 206 19.90 4.09 -5.25
N THR A 207 19.57 2.81 -5.14
CA THR A 207 20.50 1.82 -4.62
C THR A 207 21.44 1.47 -5.78
N GLN A 208 22.16 2.47 -6.28
CA GLN A 208 23.53 2.24 -6.73
C GLN A 208 24.37 2.11 -5.46
N GLU A 209 24.24 0.96 -4.79
CA GLU A 209 25.38 0.41 -4.05
C GLU A 209 26.46 0.13 -5.11
N ASN A 210 27.24 1.16 -5.41
CA ASN A 210 28.53 1.00 -6.05
C ASN A 210 29.36 0.12 -5.11
N GLU A 211 29.69 -1.07 -5.60
CA GLU A 211 30.77 -1.92 -5.12
C GLU A 211 32.00 -1.07 -4.79
N ILE A 212 32.36 -0.97 -3.51
CA ILE A 212 33.75 -0.75 -3.03
C ILE A 212 33.94 -1.51 -1.72
#